data_AF-A0A944P3P2-F1
#
_entry.id   AF-A0A944P3P2-F1
#
_cell.length_a   1.000
_cell.length_b   1.000
_cell.length_c   1.000
_cell.angle_alpha   90.00
_cell.angle_beta   90.00
_cell.angle_gamma   90.00
#
_symmetry.space_group_name_H-M   'P 1'
#
loop_
_entity.id
_entity.type
_entity.pdbx_description
1 polymer ?
#
loop_
_entity_poly.entity_id
_entity_poly.type
_entity_poly.pdbx_seq_one_letter_code
_entity_poly.pdbx_strand_id
1 'polypeptide(L)'
;MLGKDAVISSADPETGERVRVTVTGSAADWEPAAAVVFVGRRGCYGTAALDCCDALNFFAGPDSAHTWAGRHPAMRGEIIGRRRAQDLGEQVFGRLLSDG
;
A
#
# COMPACT_ATOMS: atom_id res chain seq x y z
N MET A 1 -13.28 -8.38 3.48
CA MET A 1 -13.91 -7.04 3.43
C MET A 1 -14.90 -6.87 4.57
N LEU A 2 -14.74 -5.88 5.46
CA LEU A 2 -15.64 -5.70 6.62
C LEU A 2 -16.94 -4.94 6.30
N GLY A 3 -17.09 -4.41 5.08
CA GLY A 3 -18.25 -3.60 4.68
C GLY A 3 -18.40 -2.31 5.51
N LYS A 4 -17.29 -1.80 6.05
CA LYS A 4 -17.25 -0.63 6.93
C LYS A 4 -16.30 0.41 6.36
N ASP A 5 -16.66 1.66 6.57
CA ASP A 5 -15.77 2.79 6.34
C ASP A 5 -14.53 2.68 7.23
N ALA A 6 -13.41 3.16 6.71
CA ALA A 6 -12.12 3.05 7.39
C ALA A 6 -11.25 4.28 7.14
N VAL A 7 -10.43 4.62 8.14
CA VAL A 7 -9.40 5.64 8.01
C VAL A 7 -8.04 5.00 8.22
N ILE A 8 -7.22 5.00 7.19
CA ILE A 8 -5.83 4.54 7.23
C ILE A 8 -4.97 5.78 7.44
N SER A 9 -4.09 5.72 8.44
CA SER A 9 -3.08 6.75 8.69
C SER A 9 -1.71 6.09 8.68
N SER A 10 -0.82 6.63 7.86
CA SER A 10 0.56 6.16 7.67
C SER A 10 1.51 7.35 7.57
N ALA A 11 2.81 7.08 7.52
CA ALA A 11 3.85 8.07 7.29
C ALA A 11 4.78 7.55 6.20
N ASP A 12 5.14 8.44 5.28
CA ASP A 12 6.14 8.18 4.25
C ASP A 12 7.46 7.77 4.93
N PRO A 13 8.01 6.58 4.66
CA PRO A 13 9.21 6.10 5.35
C PRO A 13 10.49 6.85 4.94
N GLU A 14 10.48 7.58 3.82
CA GLU A 14 11.61 8.40 3.38
C GLU A 14 11.55 9.83 3.95
N THR A 15 10.36 10.44 3.98
CA THR A 15 10.23 11.86 4.36
C THR A 15 9.57 12.09 5.73
N GLY A 16 8.88 11.09 6.28
CA GLY A 16 8.05 11.21 7.47
C GLY A 16 6.72 11.93 7.25
N GLU A 17 6.42 12.36 6.02
CA GLU A 17 5.18 13.06 5.69
C GLU A 17 3.96 12.15 5.88
N ARG A 18 2.87 12.69 6.44
CA ARG A 18 1.67 11.92 6.71
C ARG A 18 0.98 11.53 5.41
N VAL A 19 0.61 10.26 5.29
CA VAL A 19 -0.34 9.76 4.30
C VAL A 19 -1.63 9.34 4.99
N ARG A 20 -2.77 9.85 4.53
CA ARG A 20 -4.11 9.50 5.00
C ARG A 20 -4.93 8.96 3.85
N VAL A 21 -5.58 7.83 4.06
CA VAL A 21 -6.59 7.29 3.14
C VAL A 21 -7.91 7.13 3.89
N THR A 22 -8.95 7.78 3.40
CA THR A 22 -10.32 7.65 3.93
C THR A 22 -11.13 6.82 2.96
N VAL A 23 -11.64 5.68 3.42
CA VAL A 23 -12.47 4.77 2.63
C VAL A 23 -13.91 4.94 3.09
N THR A 24 -14.80 5.27 2.15
CA THR A 24 -16.24 5.41 2.36
C THR A 24 -16.97 4.58 1.31
N GLY A 25 -17.59 3.47 1.72
CA GLY A 25 -18.10 2.47 0.79
C GLY A 25 -17.01 1.95 -0.15
N SER A 26 -17.17 2.14 -1.46
CA SER A 26 -16.18 1.78 -2.49
C SER A 26 -15.26 2.93 -2.90
N ALA A 27 -15.48 4.14 -2.38
CA ALA A 27 -14.67 5.30 -2.67
C ALA A 27 -13.51 5.40 -1.67
N ALA A 28 -12.36 5.86 -2.14
CA ALA A 28 -11.22 6.12 -1.28
C ALA A 28 -10.53 7.43 -1.67
N ASP A 29 -10.48 8.34 -0.71
CA ASP A 29 -9.83 9.66 -0.79
C ASP A 29 -8.45 9.61 -0.15
N TRP A 30 -7.46 10.17 -0.82
CA TRP A 30 -6.05 10.06 -0.47
C TRP A 30 -5.43 11.43 -0.30
N GLU A 31 -4.70 11.60 0.79
CA GLU A 31 -3.96 12.81 1.12
C GLU A 31 -2.51 12.43 1.50
N PRO A 32 -1.49 12.95 0.79
CA PRO A 32 -1.58 13.83 -0.39
C PRO A 32 -2.21 13.15 -1.60
N ALA A 33 -2.74 13.94 -2.55
CA ALA A 33 -3.34 13.41 -3.77
C ALA A 33 -2.33 12.66 -4.67
N ALA A 34 -1.03 12.98 -4.51
CA ALA A 34 0.07 12.32 -5.20
C ALA A 34 0.51 11.01 -4.53
N ALA A 35 -0.09 10.63 -3.40
CA ALA A 35 0.33 9.46 -2.66
C ALA A 35 0.27 8.17 -3.49
N VAL A 36 1.29 7.34 -3.29
CA VAL A 36 1.50 6.07 -3.99
C VAL A 36 1.78 4.96 -3.00
N VAL A 37 1.73 3.72 -3.49
CA VAL A 37 2.07 2.52 -2.71
C VAL A 37 3.22 1.80 -3.40
N PHE A 38 4.25 1.42 -2.65
CA PHE A 38 5.20 0.42 -3.11
C PHE A 38 4.66 -0.95 -2.73
N VAL A 39 4.51 -1.85 -3.71
CA VAL A 39 4.13 -3.25 -3.52
C VAL A 39 5.31 -4.11 -3.87
N GLY A 40 5.93 -4.72 -2.87
CA GLY A 40 7.08 -5.59 -3.06
C GLY A 40 7.07 -6.83 -2.17
N ARG A 41 8.13 -7.60 -2.32
CA ARG A 41 8.43 -8.81 -1.53
C ARG A 41 9.91 -8.90 -1.26
N ARG A 42 10.27 -9.41 -0.09
CA ARG A 42 11.65 -9.71 0.26
C ARG A 42 11.94 -11.20 -0.01
N GLY A 43 12.48 -11.52 -1.19
CA GLY A 43 12.81 -12.91 -1.54
C GLY A 43 11.60 -13.84 -1.67
N CYS A 44 11.85 -15.15 -1.69
CA CYS A 44 10.86 -16.20 -1.95
C CYS A 44 10.64 -17.17 -0.76
N TYR A 45 11.08 -16.83 0.45
CA TYR A 45 11.18 -17.80 1.55
C TYR A 45 10.67 -17.22 2.88
N GLY A 46 9.38 -17.44 3.18
CA GLY A 46 8.75 -17.02 4.44
C GLY A 46 7.23 -16.87 4.36
N THR A 47 6.62 -16.53 5.49
CA THR A 47 5.16 -16.26 5.56
C THR A 47 4.88 -14.84 5.06
N ALA A 48 3.73 -14.60 4.45
CA ALA A 48 3.39 -13.29 3.86
C ALA A 48 3.53 -12.13 4.87
N ALA A 49 3.28 -12.37 6.15
CA ALA A 49 3.42 -11.36 7.20
C ALA A 49 4.89 -11.04 7.56
N LEU A 50 5.82 -11.97 7.35
CA LEU A 50 7.26 -11.78 7.62
C LEU A 50 8.02 -11.28 6.39
N ASP A 51 7.55 -11.62 5.18
CA ASP A 51 8.24 -11.31 3.93
C ASP A 51 7.69 -10.08 3.17
N CYS A 52 6.44 -9.67 3.43
CA CYS A 52 5.77 -8.59 2.68
C CYS A 52 5.52 -7.31 3.49
N CYS A 53 5.47 -7.35 4.83
CA CYS A 53 5.04 -6.19 5.62
C CYS A 53 5.99 -4.99 5.53
N ASP A 54 7.32 -5.22 5.52
CA ASP A 54 8.30 -4.14 5.30
C ASP A 54 8.38 -3.70 3.82
N ALA A 55 7.77 -4.47 2.92
CA ALA A 55 7.81 -4.27 1.47
C ALA A 55 6.47 -3.76 0.91
N LEU A 56 5.52 -3.36 1.78
CA LEU A 56 4.26 -2.72 1.40
C LEU A 56 4.13 -1.40 2.17
N ASN A 57 4.44 -0.28 1.50
CA ASN A 57 4.51 1.03 2.16
C ASN A 57 3.73 2.10 1.38
N PHE A 58 3.14 3.05 2.11
CA PHE A 58 2.60 4.28 1.56
C PHE A 58 3.70 5.34 1.45
N PHE A 59 3.63 6.15 0.40
CA PHE A 59 4.51 7.29 0.19
C PHE A 59 3.68 8.52 -0.17
N ALA A 60 4.13 9.69 0.25
CA ALA A 60 3.47 10.97 -0.04
C ALA A 60 3.54 11.32 -1.54
N GLY A 61 4.53 10.78 -2.27
CA GLY A 61 4.63 10.92 -3.71
C GLY A 61 5.56 9.91 -4.40
N PRO A 62 5.61 9.91 -5.75
CA PRO A 62 6.46 9.00 -6.51
C PRO A 62 7.95 9.18 -6.23
N ASP A 63 8.42 10.42 -6.03
CA ASP A 63 9.84 10.72 -5.85
C ASP A 63 10.41 10.13 -4.56
N SER A 64 9.64 10.20 -3.45
CA SER A 64 10.03 9.56 -2.19
C SER A 64 10.02 8.04 -2.30
N ALA A 65 9.01 7.46 -2.98
CA ALA A 65 8.94 6.04 -3.25
C ALA A 65 10.14 5.53 -4.08
N HIS A 66 10.54 6.26 -5.12
CA HIS A 66 11.72 5.91 -5.93
C HIS A 66 13.02 6.03 -5.15
N THR A 67 13.17 7.09 -4.35
CA THR A 67 14.34 7.29 -3.48
C THR A 67 14.49 6.14 -2.49
N TRP A 68 13.40 5.79 -1.82
CA TRP A 68 13.36 4.66 -0.89
C TRP A 68 13.68 3.34 -1.60
N ALA A 69 13.09 3.07 -2.76
CA ALA A 69 13.34 1.85 -3.52
C ALA A 69 14.81 1.73 -3.95
N GLY A 70 15.45 2.84 -4.34
CA GLY A 70 16.88 2.88 -4.66
C GLY A 70 17.80 2.53 -3.48
N ARG A 71 17.38 2.86 -2.25
CA ARG A 71 18.08 2.51 -1.01
C ARG A 71 17.81 1.09 -0.53
N HIS A 72 16.77 0.43 -1.06
CA HIS A 72 16.36 -0.91 -0.68
C HIS A 72 16.42 -1.89 -1.88
N PRO A 73 17.59 -2.09 -2.52
CA PRO A 73 17.70 -2.90 -3.74
C PRO A 73 17.37 -4.40 -3.53
N ALA A 74 17.38 -4.86 -2.28
CA ALA A 74 16.94 -6.21 -1.91
C ALA A 74 15.42 -6.40 -2.03
N MET A 75 14.65 -5.32 -2.06
CA MET A 75 13.20 -5.34 -2.19
C MET A 75 12.82 -5.26 -3.66
N ARG A 76 12.25 -6.34 -4.19
CA ARG A 76 11.72 -6.35 -5.56
C ARG A 76 10.24 -6.01 -5.52
N GLY A 77 9.84 -4.99 -6.25
CA GLY A 77 8.46 -4.50 -6.25
C GLY A 77 8.19 -3.45 -7.31
N GLU A 78 6.98 -2.93 -7.28
CA GLU A 78 6.50 -1.87 -8.15
C GLU A 78 5.88 -0.74 -7.33
N ILE A 79 6.01 0.50 -7.84
CA ILE A 79 5.32 1.67 -7.30
C ILE A 79 4.03 1.81 -8.09
N ILE A 80 2.89 1.79 -7.40
CA ILE A 80 1.56 1.87 -8.02
C ILE A 80 0.77 3.06 -7.47
N GLY A 81 -0.06 3.64 -8.33
CA GLY A 81 -0.98 4.70 -7.95
C GLY A 81 -2.26 4.20 -7.30
N ARG A 82 -3.02 5.15 -6.74
CA ARG A 82 -4.26 4.96 -5.95
C ARG A 82 -5.25 3.95 -6.53
N ARG A 83 -5.64 4.13 -7.81
CA ARG A 83 -6.62 3.24 -8.46
C ARG A 83 -6.13 1.80 -8.53
N ARG A 84 -4.87 1.60 -8.94
CA ARG A 84 -4.29 0.26 -9.05
C ARG A 84 -4.16 -0.40 -7.67
N ALA A 85 -3.83 0.36 -6.63
CA ALA A 85 -3.77 -0.14 -5.26
C ALA A 85 -5.14 -0.62 -4.75
N GLN A 86 -6.21 0.13 -5.04
CA GLN A 86 -7.59 -0.27 -4.72
C GLN A 86 -8.00 -1.53 -5.49
N ASP A 87 -7.76 -1.55 -6.81
CA ASP A 87 -8.07 -2.70 -7.67
C ASP A 87 -7.36 -3.97 -7.19
N LEU A 88 -6.09 -3.85 -6.78
CA LEU A 88 -5.31 -4.98 -6.26
C LEU A 88 -5.83 -5.44 -4.90
N GLY A 89 -6.15 -4.51 -3.98
CA GLY A 89 -6.74 -4.84 -2.68
C GLY A 89 -8.05 -5.60 -2.82
N GLU A 90 -8.93 -5.17 -3.73
CA GLU A 90 -10.19 -5.86 -4.01
C GLU A 90 -9.97 -7.23 -4.65
N GLN A 91 -9.03 -7.36 -5.58
CA GLN A 91 -8.69 -8.65 -6.19
C GLN A 91 -8.17 -9.67 -5.16
N VAL A 92 -7.37 -9.22 -4.19
CA VAL A 92 -6.76 -10.09 -3.17
C VAL A 92 -7.75 -10.42 -2.04
N PHE A 93 -8.57 -9.45 -1.59
CA PHE A 93 -9.35 -9.56 -0.35
C PHE A 93 -10.86 -9.45 -0.52
N GLY A 94 -11.37 -9.12 -1.71
CA GLY A 94 -12.79 -8.85 -1.97
C GLY A 94 -13.70 -10.02 -1.60
N ARG A 95 -13.27 -11.25 -1.92
CA ARG A 95 -14.04 -12.48 -1.62
C ARG A 95 -13.73 -13.11 -0.27
N LEU A 96 -12.80 -12.56 0.50
CA LEU A 96 -12.27 -13.23 1.71
C LEU A 96 -13.36 -13.53 2.76
N LEU A 97 -14.46 -12.76 2.76
CA LEU A 97 -15.60 -12.94 3.66
C LEU A 97 -16.91 -13.22 2.91
N SER A 98 -16.84 -13.56 1.62
CA SER A 98 -18.01 -13.81 0.76
C SER A 98 -18.43 -15.28 0.70
N ASP A 99 -17.61 -16.19 1.23
CA ASP A 99 -17.88 -17.65 1.26
C ASP A 99 -18.52 -18.11 2.58
N GLY A 100 -19.47 -17.31 3.11
CA GLY A 100 -20.23 -17.63 4.32
C GLY A 100 -21.36 -18.63 4.10
#